data_AF-A0A3B8ZLE6-F1
#
_entry.id   AF-A0A3B8ZLE6-F1
#
_cell.length_a   1.000
_cell.length_b   1.000
_cell.length_c   1.000
_cell.angle_alpha   90.00
_cell.angle_beta   90.00
_cell.angle_gamma   90.00
#
_symmetry.space_group_name_H-M   'P 1'
#
loop_
_entity.id
_entity.type
_entity.pdbx_description
1 polymer ?
#
loop_
_entity_poly.entity_id
_entity_poly.type
_entity_poly.pdbx_seq_one_letter_code
_entity_poly.pdbx_strand_id
1 'polypeptide(L)'
;MDVLADFLKTAEVAAQVDPAPCRNRDWEQKIGARLKSTGAARLNMLCVAGGEFSLIDTETSRQLDQGDVAFLVEGSSYRMKGLRSDATLITGSIIFRTGVMALTALNLSSATIVRGQDQPECSELVQRIANEVLQTRGGWQQVAECLAISLFITSLRASGSCQEGKESGHGWLRALVDPEIGNALKLMHRAPEYRWTVAELADELSISRSAFAERFKKITGRPPLEYLTWWRLQRAAARLRSGEISTLFEAAKTSGYQSEAAFSKAFRREFGMPPGEVRRQAQARMHTPSQLQLDIKKRNPFDSAEQEVGLNFVKSYEAIRRPFEELLGSHGLNGAEYNILRILRGRNSPMTFNEVLSHLLIPHANVPEQFASLLSKTYITLDGEASQYVITSHGLSVLRNLDEPTMSLHRRQFANFSTGEMSELNRLLVKLRTPAS
;
A
#
# COMPACT_ATOMS: atom_id res chain seq x y z
N MET A 1 -6.79 -23.67 0.20
CA MET A 1 -6.54 -22.26 0.57
C MET A 1 -5.45 -22.27 1.64
N ASP A 2 -4.44 -21.41 1.50
CA ASP A 2 -3.40 -21.21 2.52
C ASP A 2 -3.89 -20.17 3.53
N VAL A 3 -4.24 -20.63 4.74
CA VAL A 3 -4.81 -19.81 5.81
C VAL A 3 -3.75 -18.88 6.41
N LEU A 4 -2.49 -19.30 6.48
CA LEU A 4 -1.39 -18.48 6.98
C LEU A 4 -1.14 -17.31 6.03
N ALA A 5 -1.10 -17.58 4.72
CA ALA A 5 -0.95 -16.52 3.72
C ALA A 5 -2.12 -15.52 3.75
N ASP A 6 -3.36 -16.00 3.84
CA ASP A 6 -4.56 -15.15 3.93
C ASP A 6 -4.54 -14.26 5.18
N PHE A 7 -4.12 -14.81 6.32
CA PHE A 7 -3.90 -14.06 7.55
C PHE A 7 -2.83 -12.99 7.43
N LEU A 8 -1.63 -13.35 6.96
CA LEU A 8 -0.50 -12.42 6.84
C LEU A 8 -0.82 -11.27 5.88
N LYS A 9 -1.53 -11.57 4.78
CA LYS A 9 -2.00 -10.58 3.82
C LYS A 9 -3.04 -9.65 4.43
N THR A 10 -4.04 -10.20 5.13
CA THR A 10 -5.10 -9.41 5.79
C THR A 10 -4.54 -8.53 6.92
N ALA A 11 -3.53 -9.03 7.64
CA ALA A 11 -2.83 -8.30 8.69
C ALA A 11 -1.85 -7.24 8.16
N GLU A 12 -1.60 -7.22 6.85
CA GLU A 12 -0.62 -6.36 6.17
C GLU A 12 0.74 -6.40 6.89
N VAL A 13 1.25 -7.61 7.10
CA VAL A 13 2.51 -7.81 7.83
C VAL A 13 3.66 -7.17 7.06
N ALA A 14 4.38 -6.30 7.74
CA ALA A 14 5.61 -5.69 7.25
C ALA A 14 6.74 -5.97 8.25
N ALA A 15 7.99 -5.91 7.78
CA ALA A 15 9.15 -5.91 8.65
C ALA A 15 9.89 -4.58 8.54
N GLN A 16 10.60 -4.22 9.60
CA GLN A 16 11.57 -3.15 9.63
C GLN A 16 12.84 -3.70 10.28
N VAL A 17 13.99 -3.54 9.65
CA VAL A 17 15.28 -3.97 10.18
C VAL A 17 16.13 -2.75 10.49
N ASP A 18 16.75 -2.72 11.67
CA ASP A 18 17.57 -1.58 12.07
C ASP A 18 18.92 -1.58 11.32
N PRO A 19 19.38 -0.41 10.82
CA PRO A 19 20.56 -0.31 9.97
C PRO A 19 21.89 -0.50 10.71
N ALA A 20 21.89 -0.45 12.03
CA ALA A 20 23.09 -0.54 12.84
C ALA A 20 23.03 -1.78 13.73
N PRO A 21 23.91 -2.78 13.53
CA PRO A 21 23.97 -3.94 14.40
C PRO A 21 24.47 -3.52 15.78
N CYS A 22 23.83 -4.06 16.82
CA CYS A 22 24.23 -3.83 18.20
C CYS A 22 25.43 -4.71 18.55
N ARG A 23 26.50 -4.09 19.07
CA ARG A 23 27.72 -4.77 19.49
C ARG A 23 28.02 -4.49 20.97
N ASN A 24 28.29 -5.54 21.73
CA ASN A 24 28.97 -5.49 23.04
C ASN A 24 28.43 -4.43 24.03
N ARG A 25 27.09 -4.26 24.11
CA ARG A 25 26.42 -3.33 25.05
C ARG A 25 25.41 -4.08 25.92
N ASP A 26 25.35 -3.73 27.21
CA ASP A 26 24.24 -4.09 28.11
C ASP A 26 23.01 -3.29 27.66
N TRP A 27 22.00 -3.99 27.12
CA TRP A 27 20.76 -3.36 26.66
C TRP A 27 19.65 -3.60 27.69
N GLU A 28 19.21 -2.53 28.32
CA GLU A 28 18.07 -2.55 29.23
C GLU A 28 16.93 -1.72 28.63
N GLN A 29 16.00 -2.38 27.94
CA GLN A 29 14.75 -1.73 27.54
C GLN A 29 13.74 -1.87 28.68
N LYS A 30 13.87 -1.02 29.70
CA LYS A 30 12.71 -0.62 30.52
C LYS A 30 11.95 0.40 29.71
N ILE A 31 10.62 0.28 29.61
CA ILE A 31 9.67 1.41 29.65
C ILE A 31 8.23 0.94 29.38
N GLY A 32 7.39 1.13 30.39
CA GLY A 32 5.98 1.49 30.24
C GLY A 32 5.85 3.01 30.19
N ALA A 33 5.92 3.60 29.01
CA ALA A 33 5.53 4.98 28.76
C ALA A 33 4.56 4.92 27.60
N ARG A 34 3.30 5.20 27.93
CA ARG A 34 2.16 5.43 27.04
C ARG A 34 2.60 6.03 25.69
N LEU A 35 2.92 5.19 24.72
CA LEU A 35 2.84 5.57 23.33
C LEU A 35 1.37 5.48 22.96
N LYS A 36 0.78 6.63 22.61
CA LYS A 36 -0.58 6.72 22.09
C LYS A 36 -0.77 5.61 21.06
N SER A 37 -1.75 4.75 21.26
CA SER A 37 -2.04 3.61 20.39
C SER A 37 -2.05 4.05 18.92
N THR A 38 -1.00 3.75 18.17
CA THR A 38 -0.88 4.05 16.74
C THR A 38 -1.74 3.11 15.89
N GLY A 39 -2.56 2.26 16.50
CA GLY A 39 -3.44 1.30 15.83
C GLY A 39 -2.71 0.11 15.21
N ALA A 40 -1.38 0.16 15.04
CA ALA A 40 -0.54 -0.95 14.61
C ALA A 40 0.11 -1.63 15.82
N ALA A 41 0.33 -2.94 15.73
CA ALA A 41 1.02 -3.71 16.77
C ALA A 41 2.34 -4.26 16.26
N ARG A 42 3.33 -4.35 17.13
CA ARG A 42 4.68 -4.78 16.75
C ARG A 42 5.14 -6.01 17.54
N LEU A 43 5.97 -6.81 16.90
CA LEU A 43 6.84 -7.79 17.55
C LEU A 43 8.27 -7.32 17.36
N ASN A 44 9.00 -7.13 18.46
CA ASN A 44 10.44 -6.89 18.37
C ASN A 44 11.11 -8.19 17.94
N MET A 45 11.96 -8.10 16.94
CA MET A 45 12.76 -9.21 16.41
C MET A 45 14.21 -9.00 16.83
N LEU A 46 14.78 -9.98 17.51
CA LEU A 46 16.17 -10.00 17.96
C LEU A 46 16.88 -11.20 17.34
N CYS A 47 17.81 -10.95 16.43
CA CYS A 47 18.55 -11.99 15.72
C CYS A 47 20.00 -12.01 16.20
N VAL A 48 20.46 -13.14 16.75
CA VAL A 48 21.84 -13.31 17.21
C VAL A 48 22.72 -13.69 16.02
N ALA A 49 23.41 -12.69 15.45
CA ALA A 49 24.28 -12.87 14.30
C ALA A 49 25.65 -13.45 14.67
N GLY A 50 26.15 -13.16 15.87
CA GLY A 50 27.42 -13.69 16.37
C GLY A 50 27.52 -13.60 17.89
N GLY A 51 28.31 -14.49 18.48
CA GLY A 51 28.49 -14.61 19.93
C GLY A 51 27.26 -15.15 20.67
N GLU A 52 27.27 -14.97 21.99
CA GLU A 52 26.24 -15.47 22.92
C GLU A 52 25.60 -14.29 23.66
N PHE A 53 24.28 -14.35 23.85
CA PHE A 53 23.52 -13.34 24.59
C PHE A 53 22.69 -13.97 25.71
N SER A 54 22.54 -13.25 26.82
CA SER A 54 21.56 -13.59 27.86
C SER A 54 20.36 -12.65 27.72
N LEU A 55 19.19 -13.23 27.45
CA LEU A 55 17.89 -12.56 27.46
C LEU A 55 17.23 -12.81 28.83
N ILE A 56 16.96 -11.74 29.56
CA ILE A 56 16.30 -11.75 30.86
C ILE A 56 14.93 -11.10 30.69
N ASP A 57 13.88 -11.92 30.70
CA ASP A 57 12.50 -11.46 30.89
C ASP A 57 12.19 -11.45 32.40
N THR A 58 11.14 -10.75 32.80
CA THR A 58 10.62 -10.52 34.16
C THR A 58 10.83 -11.66 35.18
N GLU A 59 10.79 -12.93 34.77
CA GLU A 59 11.02 -14.08 35.65
C GLU A 59 12.01 -15.15 35.14
N THR A 60 12.53 -15.04 33.90
CA THR A 60 13.42 -16.10 33.34
C THR A 60 14.62 -15.54 32.57
N SER A 61 15.81 -16.04 32.89
CA SER A 61 17.03 -15.83 32.11
C SER A 61 17.19 -16.98 31.11
N ARG A 62 17.38 -16.64 29.83
CA ARG A 62 17.58 -17.59 28.73
C ARG A 62 18.82 -17.17 27.95
N GLN A 63 19.76 -18.07 27.78
CA GLN A 63 20.89 -17.85 26.86
C GLN A 63 20.43 -18.07 25.43
N LEU A 64 20.92 -17.25 24.50
CA LEU A 64 20.70 -17.28 23.06
C LEU A 64 22.05 -17.38 22.37
N ASP A 65 22.18 -18.35 21.47
CA ASP A 65 23.41 -18.64 20.74
C ASP A 65 23.34 -18.09 19.32
N GLN A 66 24.47 -18.12 18.61
CA GLN A 66 24.53 -17.70 17.21
C GLN A 66 23.51 -18.46 16.35
N GLY A 67 22.70 -17.70 15.59
CA GLY A 67 21.63 -18.24 14.76
C GLY A 67 20.27 -18.31 15.44
N ASP A 68 20.20 -18.02 16.74
CA ASP A 68 18.91 -17.92 17.45
C ASP A 68 18.18 -16.62 17.09
N VAL A 69 16.85 -16.69 17.11
CA VAL A 69 15.97 -15.53 16.98
C VAL A 69 14.95 -15.50 18.12
N ALA A 70 14.71 -14.31 18.66
CA ALA A 70 13.66 -14.06 19.63
C ALA A 70 12.65 -13.04 19.08
N PHE A 71 11.36 -13.39 19.15
CA PHE A 71 10.25 -12.49 18.89
C PHE A 71 9.59 -12.12 20.22
N LEU A 72 9.53 -10.83 20.51
CA LEU A 72 8.99 -10.29 21.75
C LEU A 72 7.79 -9.41 21.46
N VAL A 73 6.70 -9.61 22.21
CA VAL A 73 5.52 -8.76 22.08
C VAL A 73 5.84 -7.33 22.52
N GLU A 74 5.43 -6.35 21.71
CA GLU A 74 5.60 -4.93 22.06
C GLU A 74 4.97 -4.63 23.43
N GLY A 75 5.78 -4.14 24.37
CA GLY A 75 5.40 -3.89 25.76
C GLY A 75 5.94 -4.88 26.78
N SER A 76 6.52 -6.02 26.36
CA SER A 76 7.26 -6.92 27.26
C SER A 76 8.53 -6.24 27.79
N SER A 77 8.81 -6.40 29.09
CA SER A 77 10.04 -5.89 29.70
C SER A 77 11.15 -6.93 29.60
N TYR A 78 12.25 -6.58 28.97
CA TYR A 78 13.38 -7.49 28.84
C TYR A 78 14.72 -6.75 28.89
N ARG A 79 15.73 -7.47 29.37
CA ARG A 79 17.12 -7.04 29.37
C ARG A 79 17.93 -8.03 28.55
N MET A 80 18.84 -7.52 27.75
CA MET A 80 19.70 -8.36 26.93
C MET A 80 21.15 -7.97 27.14
N LYS A 81 22.00 -8.97 27.40
CA LYS A 81 23.43 -8.78 27.72
C LYS A 81 24.28 -9.68 26.84
N GLY A 82 25.25 -9.10 26.13
CA GLY A 82 26.27 -9.86 25.43
C GLY A 82 27.19 -10.54 26.44
N LEU A 83 27.45 -11.84 26.26
CA LEU A 83 28.32 -12.62 27.14
C LEU A 83 29.79 -12.60 26.69
N ARG A 84 30.04 -12.25 25.42
CA ARG A 84 31.37 -12.24 24.79
C ARG A 84 31.60 -10.97 23.96
N SER A 85 32.87 -10.67 23.66
CA SER A 85 33.28 -9.45 22.95
C SER A 85 32.92 -9.42 21.46
N ASP A 86 32.65 -10.57 20.86
CA ASP A 86 32.22 -10.76 19.46
C ASP A 86 30.69 -10.75 19.29
N ALA A 87 29.95 -10.52 20.38
CA ALA A 87 28.50 -10.53 20.41
C ALA A 87 27.91 -9.45 19.47
N THR A 88 27.23 -9.91 18.42
CA THR A 88 26.59 -9.10 17.38
C THR A 88 25.12 -9.46 17.28
N LEU A 89 24.26 -8.46 17.45
CA LEU A 89 22.82 -8.60 17.41
C LEU A 89 22.23 -7.68 16.32
N ILE A 90 21.26 -8.20 15.59
CA ILE A 90 20.44 -7.41 14.67
C ILE A 90 19.06 -7.28 15.27
N THR A 91 18.59 -6.04 15.34
CA THR A 91 17.26 -5.71 15.84
C THR A 91 16.35 -5.33 14.68
N GLY A 92 15.06 -5.57 14.88
CA GLY A 92 14.04 -5.14 13.96
C GLY A 92 12.67 -5.29 14.58
N SER A 93 11.64 -5.08 13.78
CA SER A 93 10.25 -5.25 14.20
C SER A 93 9.41 -5.84 13.09
N ILE A 94 8.53 -6.77 13.45
CA ILE A 94 7.42 -7.22 12.60
C ILE A 94 6.19 -6.40 12.97
N ILE A 95 5.60 -5.72 11.99
CA ILE A 95 4.52 -4.75 12.15
C ILE A 95 3.24 -5.33 11.57
N PHE A 96 2.17 -5.31 12.38
CA PHE A 96 0.82 -5.73 12.01
C PHE A 96 -0.05 -4.48 11.90
N ARG A 97 -0.42 -4.09 10.68
CA ARG A 97 -1.17 -2.83 10.47
C ARG A 97 -2.65 -2.95 10.84
N THR A 98 -3.17 -4.17 10.99
CA THR A 98 -4.49 -4.44 11.59
C THR A 98 -4.53 -4.24 13.11
N GLY A 99 -3.38 -4.13 13.78
CA GLY A 99 -3.28 -3.87 15.22
C GLY A 99 -3.10 -5.10 16.10
N VAL A 100 -3.25 -4.88 17.41
CA VAL A 100 -2.82 -5.80 18.50
C VAL A 100 -3.54 -7.15 18.44
N MET A 101 -4.77 -7.18 17.96
CA MET A 101 -5.55 -8.42 17.90
C MET A 101 -5.03 -9.43 16.87
N ALA A 102 -4.27 -9.00 15.84
CA ALA A 102 -3.58 -9.95 14.96
C ALA A 102 -2.48 -10.70 15.72
N LEU A 103 -1.77 -10.02 16.63
CA LEU A 103 -0.82 -10.68 17.54
C LEU A 103 -1.52 -11.60 18.53
N THR A 104 -2.66 -11.18 19.07
CA THR A 104 -3.47 -12.02 19.97
C THR A 104 -3.96 -13.29 19.28
N ALA A 105 -4.26 -13.23 17.97
CA ALA A 105 -4.59 -14.42 17.21
C ALA A 105 -3.44 -15.44 17.23
N LEU A 106 -2.21 -14.98 16.99
CA LEU A 106 -1.04 -15.85 17.03
C LEU A 106 -0.80 -16.48 18.41
N ASN A 107 -1.36 -15.90 19.48
CA ASN A 107 -1.25 -16.32 20.87
C ASN A 107 0.21 -16.58 21.28
N LEU A 108 1.11 -15.71 20.83
CA LEU A 108 2.52 -15.79 21.16
C LEU A 108 2.69 -15.53 22.66
N SER A 109 3.53 -16.34 23.31
CA SER A 109 4.05 -16.03 24.64
C SER A 109 4.78 -14.68 24.60
N SER A 110 4.95 -14.04 25.76
CA SER A 110 5.67 -12.76 25.89
C SER A 110 7.04 -12.75 25.18
N ALA A 111 7.68 -13.92 25.11
CA ALA A 111 8.87 -14.19 24.33
C ALA A 111 8.80 -15.56 23.63
N THR A 112 8.80 -15.55 22.29
CA THR A 112 8.96 -16.75 21.44
C THR A 112 10.40 -16.82 20.97
N ILE A 113 11.11 -17.88 21.35
CA ILE A 113 12.51 -18.11 20.96
C ILE A 113 12.55 -19.30 20.02
N VAL A 114 13.20 -19.12 18.87
CA VAL A 114 13.51 -20.20 17.94
C VAL A 114 15.02 -20.44 17.99
N ARG A 115 15.37 -21.68 18.32
CA ARG A 115 16.75 -22.14 18.45
C ARG A 115 17.30 -22.47 17.06
N GLY A 116 18.39 -21.82 16.67
CA GLY A 116 19.05 -22.04 15.39
C GLY A 116 19.56 -23.47 15.22
N GLN A 117 19.98 -24.11 16.32
CA GLN A 117 20.38 -25.53 16.33
C GLN A 117 19.24 -26.49 15.97
N ASP A 118 18.01 -26.16 16.37
CA ASP A 118 16.82 -27.00 16.11
C ASP A 118 16.20 -26.66 14.75
N GLN A 119 16.52 -25.48 14.20
CA GLN A 119 15.93 -24.90 13.00
C GLN A 119 17.01 -24.24 12.12
N PRO A 120 17.78 -25.04 11.35
CA PRO A 120 18.90 -24.53 10.55
C PRO A 120 18.47 -23.50 9.50
N GLU A 121 17.26 -23.63 8.95
CA GLU A 121 16.67 -22.66 8.00
C GLU A 121 16.51 -21.27 8.63
N CYS A 122 16.12 -21.19 9.89
CA CYS A 122 16.02 -19.91 10.61
C CYS A 122 17.41 -19.32 10.86
N SER A 123 18.38 -20.16 11.23
CA SER A 123 19.77 -19.74 11.44
C SER A 123 20.41 -19.17 10.16
N GLU A 124 20.18 -19.83 9.01
CA GLU A 124 20.66 -19.34 7.71
C GLU A 124 20.07 -17.96 7.37
N LEU A 125 18.76 -17.77 7.57
CA LEU A 125 18.10 -16.48 7.35
C LEU A 125 18.64 -15.40 8.29
N VAL A 126 18.90 -15.71 9.56
CA VAL A 126 19.54 -14.79 10.51
C VAL A 126 20.90 -14.33 9.99
N GLN A 127 21.75 -15.28 9.54
CA GLN A 127 23.07 -14.95 8.99
C GLN A 127 22.97 -14.14 7.70
N ARG A 128 21.97 -14.43 6.85
CA ARG A 128 21.77 -13.69 5.61
C ARG A 128 21.30 -12.26 5.86
N ILE A 129 20.39 -12.05 6.81
CA ILE A 129 20.00 -10.70 7.27
C ILE A 129 21.24 -9.96 7.80
N ALA A 130 22.11 -10.64 8.56
CA ALA A 130 23.35 -10.06 9.06
C ALA A 130 24.27 -9.56 7.95
N ASN A 131 24.44 -10.37 6.91
CA ASN A 131 25.26 -9.99 5.77
C ASN A 131 24.71 -8.76 5.03
N GLU A 132 23.40 -8.65 4.85
CA GLU A 132 22.78 -7.47 4.22
C GLU A 132 23.02 -6.20 5.06
N VAL A 133 22.79 -6.27 6.37
CA VAL A 133 22.97 -5.14 7.30
C VAL A 133 24.45 -4.72 7.38
N LEU A 134 25.38 -5.68 7.40
CA LEU A 134 26.81 -5.39 7.52
C LEU A 134 27.45 -4.88 6.23
N GLN A 135 26.99 -5.36 5.06
CA GLN A 135 27.59 -5.00 3.78
C GLN A 135 26.97 -3.73 3.17
N THR A 136 25.74 -3.37 3.55
CA THR A 136 25.06 -2.12 3.14
C THR A 136 25.04 -1.87 1.62
N ARG A 137 24.91 -2.94 0.82
CA ARG A 137 24.83 -2.84 -0.64
C ARG A 137 23.57 -2.08 -1.07
N GLY A 138 23.55 -1.55 -2.29
CA GLY A 138 22.33 -0.92 -2.83
C GLY A 138 21.11 -1.83 -2.70
N GLY A 139 20.06 -1.37 -2.02
CA GLY A 139 18.83 -2.15 -1.77
C GLY A 139 18.86 -3.09 -0.56
N TRP A 140 19.92 -3.11 0.25
CA TRP A 140 20.06 -4.01 1.41
C TRP A 140 18.85 -3.96 2.36
N GLN A 141 18.27 -2.78 2.59
CA GLN A 141 17.14 -2.61 3.50
C GLN A 141 15.92 -3.41 3.03
N GLN A 142 15.58 -3.32 1.75
CA GLN A 142 14.44 -4.05 1.19
C GLN A 142 14.67 -5.57 1.23
N VAL A 143 15.90 -6.01 0.96
CA VAL A 143 16.25 -7.44 1.03
C VAL A 143 16.18 -7.94 2.47
N ALA A 144 16.75 -7.19 3.43
CA ALA A 144 16.72 -7.51 4.85
C ALA A 144 15.29 -7.58 5.40
N GLU A 145 14.41 -6.65 5.01
CA GLU A 145 13.00 -6.65 5.39
C GLU A 145 12.24 -7.87 4.80
N CYS A 146 12.47 -8.21 3.54
CA CYS A 146 11.89 -9.43 2.95
C CYS A 146 12.39 -10.71 3.65
N LEU A 147 13.69 -10.78 3.96
CA LEU A 147 14.28 -11.90 4.69
C LEU A 147 13.73 -11.98 6.12
N ALA A 148 13.49 -10.84 6.79
CA ALA A 148 12.90 -10.79 8.12
C ALA A 148 11.44 -11.30 8.12
N ILE A 149 10.64 -10.97 7.10
CA ILE A 149 9.31 -11.56 6.92
C ILE A 149 9.42 -13.09 6.70
N SER A 150 10.37 -13.55 5.87
CA SER A 150 10.59 -14.98 5.67
C SER A 150 11.01 -15.67 6.97
N LEU A 151 11.93 -15.08 7.73
CA LEU A 151 12.39 -15.59 9.02
C LEU A 151 11.23 -15.71 10.00
N PHE A 152 10.35 -14.71 10.05
CA PHE A 152 9.14 -14.74 10.86
C PHE A 152 8.22 -15.90 10.45
N ILE A 153 7.93 -16.07 9.16
CA ILE A 153 7.08 -17.16 8.66
C ILE A 153 7.69 -18.54 8.96
N THR A 154 8.99 -18.72 8.71
CA THR A 154 9.69 -19.98 9.01
C THR A 154 9.68 -20.26 10.52
N SER A 155 9.89 -19.24 11.35
CA SER A 155 9.81 -19.34 12.81
C SER A 155 8.42 -19.73 13.30
N LEU A 156 7.37 -19.17 12.68
CA LEU A 156 5.99 -19.53 12.96
C LEU A 156 5.70 -21.01 12.61
N ARG A 157 6.22 -21.49 11.47
CA ARG A 157 6.08 -22.89 11.05
C ARG A 157 6.82 -23.84 12.00
N ALA A 158 8.05 -23.52 12.36
CA ALA A 158 8.84 -24.28 13.31
C ALA A 158 8.13 -24.41 14.68
N SER A 159 7.54 -23.30 15.15
CA SER A 159 6.79 -23.28 16.41
C SER A 159 5.50 -24.11 16.38
N GLY A 160 4.92 -24.34 15.19
CA GLY A 160 3.75 -25.19 15.02
C GLY A 160 4.07 -26.69 15.02
N SER A 161 5.27 -27.08 14.58
CA SER A 161 5.67 -28.48 14.39
C SER A 161 6.19 -29.18 15.65
N CYS A 162 6.41 -28.46 16.75
CA CYS A 162 6.86 -29.08 18.01
C CYS A 162 5.75 -29.95 18.63
N GLN A 163 5.81 -31.26 18.37
CA GLN A 163 4.95 -32.28 19.00
C GLN A 163 5.49 -32.75 20.35
N GLU A 164 4.52 -33.00 21.25
CA GLU A 164 4.51 -33.88 22.43
C GLU A 164 5.55 -33.65 23.55
N GLY A 165 5.08 -33.07 24.67
CA GLY A 165 5.75 -33.22 25.97
C GLY A 165 5.89 -31.96 26.84
N LYS A 166 5.59 -30.76 26.33
CA LYS A 166 5.56 -29.53 27.15
C LYS A 166 4.22 -28.83 27.02
N GLU A 167 3.46 -28.77 28.10
CA GLU A 167 2.12 -28.17 28.23
C GLU A 167 2.09 -26.64 28.08
N SER A 168 2.82 -26.06 27.13
CA SER A 168 2.89 -24.60 26.98
C SER A 168 2.87 -24.19 25.52
N GLY A 169 1.67 -24.18 24.95
CA GLY A 169 1.43 -23.66 23.60
C GLY A 169 0.01 -23.90 23.13
N HIS A 170 -0.96 -23.17 23.69
CA HIS A 170 -2.20 -22.87 22.99
C HIS A 170 -1.86 -21.85 21.89
N GLY A 171 -2.42 -21.95 20.68
CA GLY A 171 -2.16 -20.91 19.68
C GLY A 171 -2.58 -21.25 18.26
N TRP A 172 -2.78 -20.21 17.46
CA TRP A 172 -3.35 -20.29 16.13
C TRP A 172 -2.49 -21.04 15.12
N LEU A 173 -1.16 -21.02 15.26
CA LEU A 173 -0.26 -21.84 14.44
C LEU A 173 -0.45 -23.34 14.69
N ARG A 174 -0.64 -23.72 15.95
CA ARG A 174 -1.00 -25.10 16.32
C ARG A 174 -2.35 -25.49 15.73
N ALA A 175 -3.29 -24.55 15.68
CA ALA A 175 -4.58 -24.75 15.04
C ALA A 175 -4.47 -25.02 13.53
N LEU A 176 -3.47 -24.45 12.85
CA LEU A 176 -3.26 -24.66 11.42
C LEU A 176 -2.67 -26.04 11.08
N VAL A 177 -1.86 -26.60 11.98
CA VAL A 177 -1.26 -27.94 11.80
C VAL A 177 -2.14 -29.07 12.33
N ASP A 178 -3.12 -28.77 13.21
CA ASP A 178 -4.10 -29.76 13.65
C ASP A 178 -4.99 -30.20 12.46
N PRO A 179 -5.10 -31.51 12.16
CA PRO A 179 -5.84 -31.98 10.99
C PRO A 179 -7.33 -31.59 10.97
N GLU A 180 -7.99 -31.63 12.13
CA GLU A 180 -9.42 -31.35 12.26
C GLU A 180 -9.66 -29.83 12.28
N ILE A 181 -8.99 -29.13 13.20
CA ILE A 181 -9.17 -27.69 13.38
C ILE A 181 -8.61 -26.91 12.19
N GLY A 182 -7.49 -27.34 11.61
CA GLY A 182 -6.90 -26.73 10.43
C GLY A 182 -7.84 -26.80 9.22
N ASN A 183 -8.59 -27.90 9.08
CA ASN A 183 -9.61 -28.02 8.02
C ASN A 183 -10.81 -27.11 8.27
N ALA A 184 -11.33 -27.03 9.50
CA ALA A 184 -12.36 -26.04 9.85
C ALA A 184 -11.91 -24.60 9.56
N LEU A 185 -10.66 -24.25 9.90
CA LEU A 185 -10.09 -22.94 9.61
C LEU A 185 -10.02 -22.68 8.09
N LYS A 186 -9.60 -23.67 7.29
CA LYS A 186 -9.59 -23.54 5.82
C LYS A 186 -10.99 -23.26 5.26
N LEU A 187 -12.03 -23.94 5.76
CA LEU A 187 -13.42 -23.73 5.34
C LEU A 187 -13.90 -22.31 5.67
N MET A 188 -13.69 -21.90 6.92
CA MET A 188 -14.04 -20.55 7.40
C MET A 188 -13.32 -19.45 6.62
N HIS A 189 -12.02 -19.60 6.35
CA HIS A 189 -11.24 -18.63 5.59
C HIS A 189 -11.61 -18.61 4.11
N ARG A 190 -12.01 -19.75 3.54
CA ARG A 190 -12.42 -19.86 2.13
C ARG A 190 -13.70 -19.13 1.84
N ALA A 191 -14.69 -19.29 2.70
CA ALA A 191 -16.00 -18.68 2.53
C ALA A 191 -16.44 -18.00 3.83
N PRO A 192 -15.77 -16.91 4.25
CA PRO A 192 -16.09 -16.27 5.51
C PRO A 192 -17.46 -15.61 5.48
N GLU A 193 -17.98 -15.23 4.32
CA GLU A 193 -19.31 -14.63 4.17
C GLU A 193 -20.44 -15.67 4.26
N TYR A 194 -20.13 -16.97 4.13
CA TYR A 194 -21.10 -18.05 4.32
C TYR A 194 -21.57 -18.13 5.78
N ARG A 195 -22.85 -18.43 5.99
CA ARG A 195 -23.48 -18.50 7.32
C ARG A 195 -23.18 -19.83 8.02
N TRP A 196 -21.90 -20.12 8.23
CA TRP A 196 -21.45 -21.33 8.91
C TRP A 196 -22.14 -21.54 10.25
N THR A 197 -22.61 -22.75 10.47
CA THR A 197 -23.06 -23.24 11.78
C THR A 197 -22.03 -24.17 12.40
N VAL A 198 -22.07 -24.32 13.72
CA VAL A 198 -21.19 -25.28 14.43
C VAL A 198 -21.51 -26.71 14.01
N ALA A 199 -22.77 -27.01 13.67
CA ALA A 199 -23.18 -28.33 13.20
C ALA A 199 -22.56 -28.66 11.84
N GLU A 200 -22.73 -27.80 10.83
CA GLU A 200 -22.15 -28.01 9.49
C GLU A 200 -20.62 -28.17 9.55
N LEU A 201 -19.93 -27.36 10.35
CA LEU A 201 -18.47 -27.47 10.51
C LEU A 201 -18.04 -28.77 11.20
N ALA A 202 -18.85 -29.27 12.13
CA ALA A 202 -18.58 -30.53 12.82
C ALA A 202 -18.89 -31.75 11.92
N ASP A 203 -19.96 -31.66 11.12
CA ASP A 203 -20.37 -32.68 10.16
C ASP A 203 -19.30 -32.87 9.07
N GLU A 204 -18.75 -31.77 8.53
CA GLU A 204 -17.65 -31.79 7.55
C GLU A 204 -16.37 -32.44 8.12
N LEU A 205 -16.23 -32.46 9.44
CA LEU A 205 -15.11 -33.07 10.16
C LEU A 205 -15.44 -34.45 10.76
N SER A 206 -16.67 -34.95 10.58
CA SER A 206 -17.15 -36.23 11.14
C SER A 206 -16.99 -36.34 12.68
N ILE A 207 -17.15 -35.24 13.40
CA ILE A 207 -17.08 -35.19 14.87
C ILE A 207 -18.34 -34.58 15.46
N SER A 208 -18.65 -34.90 16.72
CA SER A 208 -19.84 -34.32 17.37
C SER A 208 -19.71 -32.80 17.55
N ARG A 209 -20.85 -32.10 17.47
CA ARG A 209 -20.92 -30.63 17.63
C ARG A 209 -20.25 -30.12 18.91
N SER A 210 -20.46 -30.79 20.04
CA SER A 210 -19.86 -30.41 21.33
C SER A 210 -18.36 -30.65 21.34
N ALA A 211 -17.90 -31.82 20.89
CA ALA A 211 -16.48 -32.13 20.82
C ALA A 211 -15.72 -31.16 19.92
N PHE A 212 -16.29 -30.81 18.76
CA PHE A 212 -15.71 -29.80 17.87
C PHE A 212 -15.57 -28.44 18.57
N ALA A 213 -16.64 -27.93 19.18
CA ALA A 213 -16.62 -26.61 19.80
C ALA A 213 -15.61 -26.53 20.96
N GLU A 214 -15.53 -27.58 21.79
CA GLU A 214 -14.56 -27.66 22.89
C GLU A 214 -13.13 -27.75 22.38
N ARG A 215 -12.85 -28.62 21.41
CA ARG A 215 -11.51 -28.76 20.81
C ARG A 215 -11.07 -27.48 20.12
N PHE A 216 -11.96 -26.87 19.34
CA PHE A 216 -11.69 -25.62 18.64
C PHE A 216 -11.35 -24.50 19.63
N LYS A 217 -12.16 -24.34 20.70
CA LYS A 217 -11.90 -23.34 21.75
C LYS A 217 -10.60 -23.63 22.50
N LYS A 218 -10.32 -24.89 22.81
CA LYS A 218 -9.07 -25.30 23.46
C LYS A 218 -7.87 -24.88 22.62
N ILE A 219 -7.88 -25.17 21.32
CA ILE A 219 -6.70 -24.93 20.46
C ILE A 219 -6.57 -23.46 20.03
N THR A 220 -7.67 -22.80 19.66
CA THR A 220 -7.67 -21.43 19.13
C THR A 220 -7.89 -20.34 20.19
N GLY A 221 -8.29 -20.73 21.40
CA GLY A 221 -8.70 -19.81 22.48
C GLY A 221 -10.10 -19.21 22.32
N ARG A 222 -10.78 -19.40 21.18
CA ARG A 222 -12.11 -18.82 20.89
C ARG A 222 -13.09 -19.89 20.39
N PRO A 223 -14.38 -19.82 20.71
CA PRO A 223 -15.40 -20.65 20.05
C PRO A 223 -15.44 -20.45 18.52
N PRO A 224 -15.87 -21.46 17.73
CA PRO A 224 -15.86 -21.41 16.26
C PRO A 224 -16.51 -20.17 15.63
N LEU A 225 -17.73 -19.82 16.04
CA LEU A 225 -18.46 -18.70 15.44
C LEU A 225 -17.94 -17.33 15.91
N GLU A 226 -17.36 -17.29 17.11
CA GLU A 226 -16.71 -16.09 17.64
C GLU A 226 -15.40 -15.82 16.89
N TYR A 227 -14.64 -16.88 16.58
CA TYR A 227 -13.48 -16.81 15.69
C TYR A 227 -13.88 -16.31 14.29
N LEU A 228 -14.93 -16.87 13.68
CA LEU A 228 -15.37 -16.44 12.36
C LEU A 228 -15.81 -14.96 12.35
N THR A 229 -16.53 -14.53 13.39
CA THR A 229 -16.94 -13.13 13.55
C THR A 229 -15.74 -12.20 13.67
N TRP A 230 -14.76 -12.60 14.48
CA TRP A 230 -13.50 -11.89 14.60
C TRP A 230 -12.76 -11.79 13.25
N TRP A 231 -12.66 -12.90 12.52
CA TRP A 231 -12.00 -12.95 11.22
C TRP A 231 -12.67 -12.03 10.19
N ARG A 232 -14.01 -12.01 10.16
CA ARG A 232 -14.79 -11.09 9.32
C ARG A 232 -14.47 -9.63 9.61
N LEU A 233 -14.38 -9.26 10.89
CA LEU A 233 -14.00 -7.90 11.31
C LEU A 233 -12.58 -7.54 10.86
N GLN A 234 -11.62 -8.48 10.94
CA GLN A 234 -10.24 -8.29 10.43
C GLN A 234 -10.23 -8.01 8.92
N ARG A 235 -10.96 -8.81 8.14
CA ARG A 235 -11.07 -8.59 6.69
C ARG A 235 -11.74 -7.26 6.36
N ALA A 236 -12.80 -6.88 7.07
CA ALA A 236 -13.45 -5.59 6.87
C ALA A 236 -12.51 -4.42 7.18
N ALA A 237 -11.71 -4.53 8.25
CA ALA A 237 -10.71 -3.51 8.56
C ALA A 237 -9.65 -3.38 7.46
N ALA A 238 -9.17 -4.51 6.91
CA ALA A 238 -8.23 -4.52 5.78
C ALA A 238 -8.83 -3.88 4.53
N ARG A 239 -10.06 -4.25 4.16
CA ARG A 239 -10.77 -3.68 2.99
C ARG A 239 -11.05 -2.18 3.13
N LEU A 240 -11.38 -1.72 4.34
CA LEU A 240 -11.54 -0.29 4.64
C LEU A 240 -10.22 0.47 4.55
N ARG A 241 -9.09 -0.16 4.90
CA ARG A 241 -7.76 0.45 4.79
C ARG A 241 -7.20 0.47 3.38
N SER A 242 -7.44 -0.59 2.59
CA SER A 242 -7.02 -0.65 1.20
C SER A 242 -7.87 0.23 0.28
N GLY A 243 -9.03 0.70 0.76
CA GLY A 243 -9.98 1.45 -0.05
C GLY A 243 -10.82 0.57 -0.98
N GLU A 244 -10.71 -0.76 -0.87
CA GLU A 244 -11.52 -1.72 -1.63
C GLU A 244 -13.02 -1.53 -1.36
N ILE A 245 -13.37 -1.18 -0.12
CA ILE A 245 -14.75 -0.84 0.28
C ILE A 245 -14.79 0.60 0.78
N SER A 246 -15.71 1.39 0.21
CA SER A 246 -15.85 2.81 0.55
C SER A 246 -16.95 3.08 1.60
N THR A 247 -17.91 2.16 1.79
CA THR A 247 -19.07 2.38 2.65
C THR A 247 -19.05 1.51 3.92
N LEU A 248 -19.52 2.07 5.04
CA LEU A 248 -19.67 1.30 6.29
C LEU A 248 -20.80 0.27 6.19
N PHE A 249 -21.83 0.56 5.39
CA PHE A 249 -22.90 -0.37 5.06
C PHE A 249 -22.38 -1.68 4.47
N GLU A 250 -21.54 -1.59 3.44
CA GLU A 250 -20.97 -2.74 2.77
C GLU A 250 -20.01 -3.51 3.67
N ALA A 251 -19.20 -2.80 4.47
CA ALA A 251 -18.34 -3.41 5.49
C ALA A 251 -19.16 -4.17 6.55
N ALA A 252 -20.29 -3.62 7.00
CA ALA A 252 -21.20 -4.28 7.93
C ALA A 252 -21.85 -5.53 7.33
N LYS A 253 -22.38 -5.42 6.10
CA LYS A 253 -23.05 -6.50 5.37
C LYS A 253 -22.11 -7.68 5.11
N THR A 254 -20.91 -7.42 4.59
CA THR A 254 -19.89 -8.46 4.32
C THR A 254 -19.34 -9.08 5.61
N SER A 255 -19.42 -8.36 6.73
CA SER A 255 -19.07 -8.89 8.05
C SER A 255 -20.20 -9.66 8.75
N GLY A 256 -21.37 -9.79 8.11
CA GLY A 256 -22.52 -10.51 8.67
C GLY A 256 -23.35 -9.72 9.69
N TYR A 257 -23.20 -8.40 9.76
CA TYR A 257 -23.99 -7.52 10.62
C TYR A 257 -25.19 -6.95 9.86
N GLN A 258 -26.35 -6.92 10.52
CA GLN A 258 -27.58 -6.37 9.94
C GLN A 258 -27.66 -4.83 10.02
N SER A 259 -26.83 -4.19 10.84
CA SER A 259 -26.79 -2.74 10.97
C SER A 259 -25.38 -2.20 11.13
N GLU A 260 -25.13 -1.00 10.58
CA GLU A 260 -23.86 -0.30 10.72
C GLU A 260 -23.52 0.01 12.19
N ALA A 261 -24.54 0.24 13.01
CA ALA A 261 -24.38 0.51 14.44
C ALA A 261 -23.83 -0.72 15.19
N ALA A 262 -24.38 -1.91 14.91
CA ALA A 262 -23.91 -3.17 15.51
C ALA A 262 -22.47 -3.48 15.06
N PHE A 263 -22.18 -3.31 13.77
CA PHE A 263 -20.83 -3.44 13.22
C PHE A 263 -19.86 -2.45 13.88
N SER A 264 -20.21 -1.16 13.95
CA SER A 264 -19.33 -0.13 14.52
C SER A 264 -19.03 -0.36 16.00
N LYS A 265 -20.01 -0.86 16.77
CA LYS A 265 -19.80 -1.23 18.18
C LYS A 265 -18.86 -2.43 18.31
N ALA A 266 -19.06 -3.48 17.53
CA ALA A 266 -18.21 -4.66 17.53
C ALA A 266 -16.78 -4.33 17.04
N PHE A 267 -16.68 -3.54 15.97
CA PHE A 267 -15.42 -3.06 15.42
C PHE A 267 -14.65 -2.19 16.43
N ARG A 268 -15.32 -1.24 17.11
CA ARG A 268 -14.67 -0.42 18.13
C ARG A 268 -14.19 -1.26 19.32
N ARG A 269 -14.96 -2.27 19.72
CA ARG A 269 -14.53 -3.23 20.77
C ARG A 269 -13.29 -4.00 20.33
N GLU A 270 -13.22 -4.40 19.06
CA GLU A 270 -12.13 -5.23 18.54
C GLU A 270 -10.85 -4.42 18.24
N PHE A 271 -10.98 -3.25 17.63
CA PHE A 271 -9.83 -2.45 17.14
C PHE A 271 -9.52 -1.21 18.00
N GLY A 272 -10.30 -0.95 19.05
CA GLY A 272 -10.16 0.24 19.90
C GLY A 272 -10.58 1.56 19.23
N MET A 273 -10.85 1.55 17.92
CA MET A 273 -11.25 2.72 17.14
C MET A 273 -12.46 2.40 16.24
N PRO A 274 -13.31 3.37 15.90
CA PRO A 274 -14.45 3.15 15.03
C PRO A 274 -14.01 2.95 13.56
N PRO A 275 -14.77 2.19 12.76
CA PRO A 275 -14.39 1.85 11.37
C PRO A 275 -14.30 3.08 10.46
N GLY A 276 -15.11 4.11 10.71
CA GLY A 276 -15.04 5.37 9.98
C GLY A 276 -13.71 6.13 10.20
N GLU A 277 -13.09 5.97 11.37
CA GLU A 277 -11.77 6.57 11.66
C GLU A 277 -10.66 5.83 10.91
N VAL A 278 -10.71 4.49 10.88
CA VAL A 278 -9.79 3.66 10.07
C VAL A 278 -9.85 4.08 8.60
N ARG A 279 -11.07 4.24 8.06
CA ARG A 279 -11.29 4.69 6.69
C ARG A 279 -10.71 6.08 6.46
N ARG A 280 -10.95 7.05 7.36
CA ARG A 280 -10.41 8.41 7.25
C ARG A 280 -8.88 8.42 7.27
N GLN A 281 -8.25 7.63 8.15
CA GLN A 281 -6.79 7.54 8.21
C GLN A 281 -6.20 6.90 6.95
N ALA A 282 -6.86 5.90 6.40
CA ALA A 282 -6.48 5.31 5.12
C ALA A 282 -6.62 6.31 3.96
N GLN A 283 -7.74 7.03 3.90
CA GLN A 283 -7.96 8.10 2.92
C GLN A 283 -6.91 9.20 3.07
N ALA A 284 -6.56 9.61 4.29
CA ALA A 284 -5.52 10.61 4.55
C ALA A 284 -4.09 10.12 4.24
N ARG A 285 -3.85 8.79 4.19
CA ARG A 285 -2.57 8.21 3.74
C ARG A 285 -2.50 8.05 2.22
N MET A 286 -3.64 7.78 1.56
CA MET A 286 -3.73 7.74 0.10
C MET A 286 -3.79 9.14 -0.52
N HIS A 287 -4.42 10.09 0.17
CA HIS A 287 -4.33 11.51 -0.14
C HIS A 287 -3.02 12.03 0.44
N THR A 288 -1.94 11.93 -0.35
CA THR A 288 -0.88 12.94 -0.21
C THR A 288 -1.59 14.29 -0.32
N PRO A 289 -1.47 15.21 0.66
CA PRO A 289 -2.13 16.49 0.57
C PRO A 289 -1.75 17.07 -0.78
N SER A 290 -2.73 17.33 -1.66
CA SER A 290 -2.40 18.05 -2.88
C SER A 290 -1.75 19.36 -2.46
N GLN A 291 -0.77 19.86 -3.22
CA GLN A 291 -0.16 21.17 -2.96
C GLN A 291 -1.26 22.26 -2.76
N LEU A 292 -2.44 22.04 -3.38
CA LEU A 292 -3.66 22.83 -3.19
C LEU A 292 -4.17 22.88 -1.74
N GLN A 293 -4.16 21.77 -1.01
CA GLN A 293 -4.56 21.74 0.40
C GLN A 293 -3.62 22.56 1.29
N LEU A 294 -2.31 22.53 0.98
CA LEU A 294 -1.31 23.33 1.68
C LEU A 294 -1.44 24.83 1.35
N ASP A 295 -1.73 25.18 0.10
CA ASP A 295 -1.92 26.56 -0.35
C ASP A 295 -3.17 27.22 0.26
N ILE A 296 -4.26 26.46 0.43
CA ILE A 296 -5.55 26.98 0.92
C ILE A 296 -5.55 27.21 2.44
N LYS A 297 -4.59 26.65 3.19
CA LYS A 297 -4.43 26.82 4.66
C LYS A 297 -5.72 26.64 5.47
N LYS A 298 -6.66 25.82 4.99
CA LYS A 298 -7.91 25.46 5.69
C LYS A 298 -7.89 24.01 6.13
N ARG A 299 -8.53 23.72 7.26
CA ARG A 299 -8.75 22.36 7.73
C ARG A 299 -9.93 21.77 6.93
N ASN A 300 -9.64 20.79 6.07
CA ASN A 300 -10.59 20.16 5.13
C ASN A 300 -11.14 21.14 4.06
N PRO A 301 -10.33 21.54 3.06
CA PRO A 301 -10.68 22.62 2.13
C PRO A 301 -11.69 22.27 1.05
N PHE A 302 -12.03 20.98 0.88
CA PHE A 302 -12.93 20.51 -0.18
C PHE A 302 -14.09 19.69 0.40
N ASP A 303 -15.26 19.85 -0.19
CA ASP A 303 -16.52 19.17 0.12
C ASP A 303 -16.58 17.76 -0.48
N SER A 304 -15.81 17.50 -1.56
CA SER A 304 -15.71 16.19 -2.21
C SER A 304 -14.37 15.97 -2.93
N ALA A 305 -14.04 14.71 -3.22
CA ALA A 305 -12.83 14.37 -4.00
C ALA A 305 -12.93 14.87 -5.44
N GLU A 306 -14.13 14.88 -6.02
CA GLU A 306 -14.41 15.41 -7.35
C GLU A 306 -14.14 16.92 -7.43
N GLN A 307 -14.49 17.67 -6.38
CA GLN A 307 -14.20 19.10 -6.29
C GLN A 307 -12.69 19.36 -6.23
N GLU A 308 -11.95 18.57 -5.43
CA GLU A 308 -10.49 18.66 -5.36
C GLU A 308 -9.83 18.35 -6.71
N VAL A 309 -10.28 17.28 -7.39
CA VAL A 309 -9.80 16.91 -8.73
C VAL A 309 -10.11 18.00 -9.74
N GLY A 310 -11.32 18.56 -9.73
CA GLY A 310 -11.73 19.64 -10.64
C GLY A 310 -10.85 20.90 -10.49
N LEU A 311 -10.58 21.32 -9.26
CA LEU A 311 -9.71 22.48 -9.00
C LEU A 311 -8.25 22.21 -9.35
N ASN A 312 -7.73 21.02 -9.04
CA ASN A 312 -6.39 20.63 -9.45
C ASN A 312 -6.25 20.58 -10.98
N PHE A 313 -7.30 20.15 -11.69
CA PHE A 313 -7.33 20.17 -13.15
C PHE A 313 -7.25 21.59 -13.70
N VAL A 314 -8.06 22.52 -13.18
CA VAL A 314 -8.03 23.95 -13.60
C VAL A 314 -6.65 24.57 -13.35
N LYS A 315 -6.07 24.36 -12.15
CA LYS A 315 -4.75 24.90 -11.81
C LYS A 315 -3.66 24.31 -12.71
N SER A 316 -3.71 23.00 -12.94
CA SER A 316 -2.73 22.31 -13.80
C SER A 316 -2.85 22.73 -15.26
N TYR A 317 -4.08 22.90 -15.75
CA TYR A 317 -4.36 23.41 -17.09
C TYR A 317 -3.75 24.80 -17.29
N GLU A 318 -3.96 25.74 -16.35
CA GLU A 318 -3.36 27.07 -16.42
C GLU A 318 -1.82 27.04 -16.37
N ALA A 319 -1.24 26.20 -15.51
CA ALA A 319 0.21 26.04 -15.40
C ALA A 319 0.85 25.48 -16.68
N ILE A 320 0.13 24.63 -17.44
CA ILE A 320 0.59 24.09 -18.72
C ILE A 320 0.33 25.07 -19.86
N ARG A 321 -0.86 25.68 -19.89
CA ARG A 321 -1.31 26.55 -20.99
C ARG A 321 -0.55 27.87 -21.04
N ARG A 322 -0.34 28.54 -19.90
CA ARG A 322 0.24 29.89 -19.88
C ARG A 322 1.64 29.95 -20.51
N PRO A 323 2.62 29.10 -20.12
CA PRO A 323 3.95 29.13 -20.74
C PRO A 323 3.92 28.80 -22.24
N PHE A 324 2.96 27.97 -22.66
CA PHE A 324 2.79 27.63 -24.08
C PHE A 324 2.24 28.81 -24.88
N GLU A 325 1.23 29.51 -24.38
CA GLU A 325 0.71 30.73 -25.02
C GLU A 325 1.76 31.86 -25.04
N GLU A 326 2.56 32.02 -23.99
CA GLU A 326 3.67 32.98 -23.97
C GLU A 326 4.73 32.65 -25.04
N LEU A 327 5.07 31.36 -25.19
CA LEU A 327 5.97 30.89 -26.22
C LEU A 327 5.42 31.17 -27.63
N LEU A 328 4.15 30.86 -27.89
CA LEU A 328 3.51 31.15 -29.18
C LEU A 328 3.47 32.65 -29.45
N GLY A 329 3.12 33.45 -28.44
CA GLY A 329 3.06 34.90 -28.53
C GLY A 329 4.40 35.53 -28.91
N SER A 330 5.51 35.02 -28.37
CA SER A 330 6.87 35.45 -28.76
C SER A 330 7.20 35.19 -30.24
N HIS A 331 6.44 34.31 -30.91
CA HIS A 331 6.57 33.99 -32.33
C HIS A 331 5.41 34.55 -33.17
N GLY A 332 4.61 35.47 -32.60
CA GLY A 332 3.51 36.15 -33.31
C GLY A 332 2.29 35.26 -33.56
N LEU A 333 2.15 34.16 -32.82
CA LEU A 333 1.03 33.23 -32.92
C LEU A 333 0.23 33.16 -31.61
N ASN A 334 -1.06 32.84 -31.72
CA ASN A 334 -1.84 32.30 -30.61
C ASN A 334 -2.09 30.79 -30.77
N GLY A 335 -2.64 30.15 -29.74
CA GLY A 335 -2.95 28.71 -29.78
C GLY A 335 -3.82 28.26 -30.95
N ALA A 336 -4.81 29.07 -31.37
CA ALA A 336 -5.70 28.73 -32.47
C ALA A 336 -4.99 28.83 -33.83
N GLU A 337 -4.21 29.90 -34.05
CA GLU A 337 -3.37 30.09 -35.23
C GLU A 337 -2.33 28.98 -35.38
N TYR A 338 -1.66 28.62 -34.28
CA TYR A 338 -0.71 27.51 -34.25
C TYR A 338 -1.36 26.17 -34.61
N ASN A 339 -2.55 25.90 -34.07
CA ASN A 339 -3.30 24.68 -34.40
C ASN A 339 -3.65 24.60 -35.89
N ILE A 340 -4.13 25.68 -36.49
CA ILE A 340 -4.43 25.76 -37.93
C ILE A 340 -3.19 25.47 -38.76
N LEU A 341 -2.06 26.15 -38.47
CA LEU A 341 -0.80 25.95 -39.18
C LEU A 341 -0.27 24.52 -39.03
N ARG A 342 -0.36 23.92 -37.83
CA ARG A 342 0.06 22.53 -37.59
C ARG A 342 -0.75 21.52 -38.39
N ILE A 343 -2.07 21.74 -38.54
CA ILE A 343 -2.96 20.90 -39.35
C ILE A 343 -2.58 21.00 -40.83
N LEU A 344 -2.42 22.23 -41.35
CA LEU A 344 -2.01 22.48 -42.74
C LEU A 344 -0.63 21.86 -43.05
N ARG A 345 0.34 22.00 -42.13
CA ARG A 345 1.66 21.36 -42.24
C ARG A 345 1.56 19.84 -42.32
N GLY A 346 0.72 19.21 -41.49
CA GLY A 346 0.64 17.75 -41.37
C GLY A 346 0.02 17.04 -42.58
N ARG A 347 -0.91 17.69 -43.28
CA ARG A 347 -1.55 17.12 -44.48
C ARG A 347 -0.76 17.32 -45.76
N ASN A 348 0.13 18.30 -45.81
CA ASN A 348 0.98 18.60 -46.98
C ASN A 348 0.19 18.73 -48.31
N SER A 349 -1.07 19.17 -48.24
CA SER A 349 -2.00 19.36 -49.35
C SER A 349 -3.01 20.48 -49.01
N PRO A 350 -3.53 21.23 -50.00
CA PRO A 350 -4.50 22.30 -49.76
C PRO A 350 -5.76 21.79 -49.03
N MET A 351 -6.30 22.59 -48.09
CA MET A 351 -7.51 22.24 -47.34
C MET A 351 -8.52 23.38 -47.32
N THR A 352 -9.79 23.04 -47.46
CA THR A 352 -10.92 23.96 -47.24
C THR A 352 -11.07 24.33 -45.76
N PHE A 353 -11.78 25.41 -45.48
CA PHE A 353 -12.10 25.84 -44.12
C PHE A 353 -12.76 24.72 -43.29
N ASN A 354 -13.75 24.03 -43.86
CA ASN A 354 -14.50 22.96 -43.18
C ASN A 354 -13.61 21.74 -42.87
N GLU A 355 -12.67 21.41 -43.74
CA GLU A 355 -11.72 20.33 -43.48
C GLU A 355 -10.82 20.67 -42.30
N VAL A 356 -10.27 21.90 -42.25
CA VAL A 356 -9.44 22.31 -41.11
C VAL A 356 -10.25 22.33 -39.81
N LEU A 357 -11.50 22.81 -39.84
CA LEU A 357 -12.40 22.79 -38.69
C LEU A 357 -12.60 21.39 -38.12
N SER A 358 -12.80 20.38 -38.98
CA SER A 358 -13.01 18.99 -38.56
C SER A 358 -11.80 18.36 -37.84
N HIS A 359 -10.62 18.98 -37.97
CA HIS A 359 -9.36 18.50 -37.39
C HIS A 359 -8.86 19.32 -36.20
N LEU A 360 -9.59 20.37 -35.77
CA LEU A 360 -9.23 21.15 -34.61
C LEU A 360 -9.36 20.32 -33.31
N LEU A 361 -8.27 20.27 -32.54
CA LEU A 361 -8.23 19.53 -31.26
C LEU A 361 -9.07 20.18 -30.17
N ILE A 362 -9.28 21.50 -30.25
CA ILE A 362 -10.09 22.29 -29.33
C ILE A 362 -10.96 23.22 -30.18
N PRO A 363 -12.30 23.21 -30.01
CA PRO A 363 -13.16 24.21 -30.62
C PRO A 363 -12.79 25.60 -30.07
N HIS A 364 -12.29 26.48 -30.94
CA HIS A 364 -12.01 27.86 -30.57
C HIS A 364 -13.15 28.77 -31.04
N ALA A 365 -13.51 29.77 -30.24
CA ALA A 365 -14.34 30.87 -30.73
C ALA A 365 -13.60 31.65 -31.83
N ASN A 366 -14.35 32.22 -32.77
CA ASN A 366 -13.83 33.12 -33.81
C ASN A 366 -12.79 32.53 -34.77
N VAL A 367 -12.89 31.24 -35.12
CA VAL A 367 -12.01 30.61 -36.12
C VAL A 367 -11.87 31.42 -37.42
N PRO A 368 -12.94 32.00 -38.01
CA PRO A 368 -12.81 32.82 -39.21
C PRO A 368 -11.84 34.02 -39.07
N GLU A 369 -11.84 34.69 -37.91
CA GLU A 369 -10.93 35.82 -37.63
C GLU A 369 -9.47 35.34 -37.58
N GLN A 370 -9.22 34.12 -37.10
CA GLN A 370 -7.88 33.53 -37.07
C GLN A 370 -7.35 33.25 -38.47
N PHE A 371 -8.20 32.77 -39.39
CA PHE A 371 -7.81 32.61 -40.80
C PHE A 371 -7.50 33.95 -41.47
N ALA A 372 -8.31 34.97 -41.23
CA ALA A 372 -8.05 36.32 -41.73
C ALA A 372 -6.72 36.88 -41.20
N SER A 373 -6.44 36.69 -39.91
CA SER A 373 -5.16 37.06 -39.29
C SER A 373 -3.98 36.33 -39.95
N LEU A 374 -4.06 35.01 -40.13
CA LEU A 374 -3.01 34.20 -40.77
C LEU A 374 -2.74 34.60 -42.23
N LEU A 375 -3.79 34.95 -42.99
CA LEU A 375 -3.66 35.49 -44.34
C LEU A 375 -2.94 36.84 -44.33
N SER A 376 -3.31 37.74 -43.41
CA SER A 376 -2.68 39.06 -43.28
C SER A 376 -1.20 38.96 -42.89
N LYS A 377 -0.83 37.95 -42.08
CA LYS A 377 0.54 37.63 -41.68
C LYS A 377 1.32 36.88 -42.77
N THR A 378 0.69 36.55 -43.90
CA THR A 378 1.26 35.77 -45.00
C THR A 378 1.72 34.35 -44.61
N TYR A 379 1.19 33.80 -43.52
CA TYR A 379 1.50 32.43 -43.08
C TYR A 379 0.75 31.37 -43.86
N ILE A 380 -0.42 31.73 -44.41
CA ILE A 380 -1.20 30.91 -45.32
C ILE A 380 -1.57 31.73 -46.56
N THR A 381 -1.88 31.04 -47.65
CA THR A 381 -2.43 31.62 -48.88
C THR A 381 -3.62 30.81 -49.36
N LEU A 382 -4.44 31.40 -50.22
CA LEU A 382 -5.47 30.68 -50.97
C LEU A 382 -4.86 30.08 -52.24
N ASP A 383 -5.22 28.84 -52.54
CA ASP A 383 -4.86 28.10 -53.76
C ASP A 383 -6.13 27.82 -54.58
N GLY A 384 -6.16 28.36 -55.81
CA GLY A 384 -7.25 28.19 -56.79
C GLY A 384 -8.59 28.86 -56.45
N GLU A 385 -9.59 28.60 -57.31
CA GLU A 385 -10.98 29.12 -57.19
C GLU A 385 -11.75 28.47 -56.01
N ALA A 386 -11.28 27.33 -55.49
CA ALA A 386 -11.97 26.53 -54.48
C ALA A 386 -11.78 27.00 -53.02
N SER A 387 -11.21 28.19 -52.80
CA SER A 387 -10.96 28.74 -51.45
C SER A 387 -10.21 27.78 -50.52
N GLN A 388 -9.21 27.06 -51.05
CA GLN A 388 -8.39 26.13 -50.29
C GLN A 388 -7.19 26.86 -49.69
N TYR A 389 -6.88 26.56 -48.44
CA TYR A 389 -5.75 27.15 -47.72
C TYR A 389 -4.51 26.27 -47.86
N VAL A 390 -3.38 26.93 -48.14
CA VAL A 390 -2.05 26.33 -48.20
C VAL A 390 -1.11 27.09 -47.28
N ILE A 391 -0.28 26.37 -46.54
CA ILE A 391 0.76 26.99 -45.71
C ILE A 391 1.90 27.51 -46.59
N THR A 392 2.31 28.76 -46.37
CA THR A 392 3.41 29.37 -47.14
C THR A 392 4.77 28.93 -46.61
N SER A 393 5.83 29.19 -47.37
CA SER A 393 7.23 29.02 -46.90
C SER A 393 7.50 29.82 -45.62
N HIS A 394 6.86 30.98 -45.46
CA HIS A 394 6.97 31.79 -44.25
C HIS A 394 6.30 31.11 -43.06
N GLY A 395 5.06 30.63 -43.21
CA GLY A 395 4.36 29.87 -42.17
C GLY A 395 5.11 28.59 -41.76
N LEU A 396 5.69 27.87 -42.73
CA LEU A 396 6.53 26.69 -42.47
C LEU A 396 7.81 27.05 -41.71
N SER A 397 8.40 28.21 -41.98
CA SER A 397 9.58 28.68 -41.23
C SER A 397 9.24 28.99 -39.78
N VAL A 398 8.09 29.63 -39.52
CA VAL A 398 7.65 29.92 -38.14
C VAL A 398 7.42 28.64 -37.36
N LEU A 399 6.76 27.64 -37.95
CA LEU A 399 6.57 26.34 -37.29
C LEU A 399 7.90 25.61 -37.02
N ARG A 400 8.84 25.62 -37.98
CA ARG A 400 10.17 25.02 -37.78
C ARG A 400 10.93 25.67 -36.62
N ASN A 401 10.83 26.99 -36.48
CA ASN A 401 11.45 27.72 -35.38
C ASN A 401 10.79 27.41 -34.02
N LEU A 402 9.53 26.94 -34.02
CA LEU A 402 8.77 26.57 -32.82
C LEU A 402 8.91 25.10 -32.41
N ASP A 403 9.37 24.21 -33.29
CA ASP A 403 9.38 22.77 -33.01
C ASP A 403 10.22 22.40 -31.77
N GLU A 404 11.50 22.81 -31.71
CA GLU A 404 12.35 22.53 -30.54
C GLU A 404 11.94 23.32 -29.29
N PRO A 405 11.62 24.63 -29.35
CA PRO A 405 11.12 25.35 -28.16
C PRO A 405 9.87 24.71 -27.55
N THR A 406 8.94 24.22 -28.39
CA THR A 406 7.72 23.52 -27.93
C THR A 406 8.07 22.20 -27.26
N MET A 407 8.94 21.39 -27.88
CA MET A 407 9.39 20.12 -27.32
C MET A 407 10.15 20.31 -26.00
N SER A 408 11.06 21.27 -25.95
CA SER A 408 11.81 21.64 -24.75
C SER A 408 10.89 22.12 -23.63
N LEU A 409 9.88 22.93 -23.95
CA LEU A 409 8.87 23.36 -22.98
C LEU A 409 8.14 22.16 -22.36
N HIS A 410 7.64 21.24 -23.18
CA HIS A 410 6.95 20.05 -22.66
C HIS A 410 7.88 19.13 -21.87
N ARG A 411 9.13 18.92 -22.32
CA ARG A 411 10.13 18.17 -21.53
C ARG A 411 10.33 18.78 -20.15
N ARG A 412 10.36 20.11 -20.03
CA ARG A 412 10.46 20.79 -18.72
C ARG A 412 9.18 20.65 -17.90
N GLN A 413 8.00 20.83 -18.52
CA GLN A 413 6.71 20.73 -17.83
C GLN A 413 6.47 19.33 -17.25
N PHE A 414 6.97 18.28 -17.92
CA PHE A 414 6.83 16.89 -17.49
C PHE A 414 8.14 16.28 -16.96
N ALA A 415 9.14 17.09 -16.60
CA ALA A 415 10.46 16.59 -16.17
C ALA A 415 10.42 15.69 -14.93
N ASN A 416 9.40 15.85 -14.09
CA ASN A 416 9.20 15.08 -12.86
C ASN A 416 8.35 13.81 -13.07
N PHE A 417 7.92 13.53 -14.29
CA PHE A 417 7.10 12.35 -14.59
C PHE A 417 7.97 11.25 -15.19
N SER A 418 7.85 10.05 -14.64
CA SER A 418 8.35 8.84 -15.28
C SER A 418 7.50 8.47 -16.51
N THR A 419 8.03 7.61 -17.38
CA THR A 419 7.30 7.09 -18.54
C THR A 419 6.01 6.37 -18.16
N GLY A 420 6.01 5.66 -17.02
CA GLY A 420 4.84 4.98 -16.49
C GLY A 420 3.75 5.96 -16.05
N GLU A 421 4.14 7.01 -15.32
CA GLU A 421 3.21 8.05 -14.85
C GLU A 421 2.61 8.86 -16.00
N MET A 422 3.40 9.16 -17.05
CA MET A 422 2.87 9.82 -18.26
C MET A 422 1.83 8.96 -18.99
N SER A 423 2.09 7.65 -19.09
CA SER A 423 1.14 6.70 -19.70
C SER A 423 -0.18 6.64 -18.92
N GLU A 424 -0.08 6.56 -17.58
CA GLU A 424 -1.25 6.53 -16.71
C GLU A 424 -2.02 7.85 -16.72
N LEU A 425 -1.33 8.99 -16.70
CA LEU A 425 -1.95 10.31 -16.84
C LEU A 425 -2.73 10.41 -18.16
N ASN A 426 -2.14 9.94 -19.26
CA ASN A 426 -2.82 9.93 -20.56
C ASN A 426 -4.10 9.06 -20.51
N ARG A 427 -4.03 7.87 -19.89
CA ARG A 427 -5.19 6.99 -19.70
C ARG A 427 -6.31 7.68 -18.91
N LEU A 428 -5.97 8.38 -17.84
CA LEU A 428 -6.94 9.11 -17.00
C LEU A 428 -7.55 10.31 -17.73
N LEU A 429 -6.76 11.07 -18.49
CA LEU A 429 -7.23 12.19 -19.30
C LEU A 429 -8.16 11.74 -20.44
N VAL A 430 -7.93 10.56 -21.01
CA VAL A 430 -8.87 9.94 -21.96
C VAL A 430 -10.17 9.58 -21.24
N LYS A 431 -10.08 8.90 -20.08
CA LYS A 431 -11.26 8.53 -19.30
C LYS A 431 -12.11 9.73 -18.89
N LEU A 432 -11.50 10.87 -18.56
CA LEU A 432 -12.19 12.11 -18.19
C LEU A 432 -13.03 12.70 -19.35
N ARG A 433 -12.62 12.45 -20.61
CA ARG A 433 -13.31 12.97 -21.81
C ARG A 433 -14.46 12.07 -22.27
N THR A 434 -14.51 10.83 -21.80
CA THR A 434 -15.59 9.89 -22.13
C THR A 434 -16.81 10.19 -21.25
N PRO A 435 -18.01 10.42 -21.81
CA PRO A 435 -19.20 10.62 -21.00
C PRO A 435 -19.47 9.39 -20.12
N ALA A 436 -19.87 9.63 -18.87
CA ALA A 436 -20.32 8.56 -17.98
C ALA A 436 -21.65 8.00 -18.52
N SER A 437 -21.70 6.67 -18.70
CA SER A 437 -22.86 5.93 -19.18
C SER A 437 -24.05 5.98 -18.22
#